data_AF-A0A852VB15-F1
#
_entry.id   AF-A0A852VB15-F1
#
_cell.length_a   1.000
_cell.length_b   1.000
_cell.length_c   1.000
_cell.angle_alpha   90.00
_cell.angle_beta   90.00
_cell.angle_gamma   90.00
#
_symmetry.space_group_name_H-M   'P 1'
#
loop_
_entity.id
_entity.type
_entity.pdbx_description
1 polymer ?
#
loop_
_entity_poly.entity_id
_entity_poly.type
_entity_poly.pdbx_seq_one_letter_code
_entity_poly.pdbx_strand_id
1 'polypeptide(L)'
;MIFGVALSEIDKARAERTIRKLAGHDISRWALTGGLATEIYIVRCGGPFELRPLHDIDFIVPSFDCIPKSLSKDFLLRHVHPGDPPGKTLLQCVDEETGVRVDVFRAYGSVMNRVHPIDGKFETVPMISMEDLTARAATLSWNLCEGQPVAPKYVRDFFRLMELSTTEAVESAWQDHRQAHRPESFETAVAEIRRALEAHRELLVSPVYSTDTKALCERCVGSEALPLAEANRILAILGYC
;
A
#
# COMPACT_ATOMS: atom_id res chain seq x y z
N MET A 1 -6.34 19.54 5.56
CA MET A 1 -5.27 19.15 4.61
C MET A 1 -5.03 17.66 4.76
N ILE A 2 -5.14 16.86 3.68
CA ILE A 2 -5.02 15.38 3.69
C ILE A 2 -3.84 14.89 4.53
N PHE A 3 -2.67 15.51 4.36
CA PHE A 3 -1.42 15.07 4.95
C PHE A 3 -1.06 15.79 6.25
N GLY A 4 -1.84 16.79 6.67
CA GLY A 4 -1.44 17.78 7.69
C GLY A 4 -1.37 17.27 9.12
N VAL A 5 -1.50 15.97 9.33
CA VAL A 5 -1.71 15.33 10.62
C VAL A 5 -0.91 14.04 10.76
N ALA A 6 -0.68 13.28 9.68
CA ALA A 6 0.01 12.00 9.73
C ALA A 6 1.50 12.06 9.36
N LEU A 7 1.99 13.18 8.82
CA LEU A 7 3.35 13.32 8.30
C LEU A 7 4.06 14.54 8.93
N SER A 8 5.39 14.46 9.04
CA SER A 8 6.22 15.63 9.30
C SER A 8 6.04 16.67 8.19
N GLU A 9 6.33 17.96 8.43
CA GLU A 9 6.21 18.98 7.37
C GLU A 9 7.14 18.69 6.17
N ILE A 10 8.30 18.07 6.42
CA ILE A 10 9.23 17.63 5.36
C ILE A 10 8.57 16.53 4.52
N ASP A 11 8.04 15.49 5.17
CA ASP A 11 7.42 14.36 4.48
C ASP A 11 6.12 14.73 3.78
N LYS A 12 5.35 15.65 4.34
CA LYS A 12 4.20 16.25 3.69
C LYS A 12 4.59 16.96 2.40
N ALA A 13 5.66 17.75 2.43
CA ALA A 13 6.16 18.40 1.22
C ALA A 13 6.64 17.38 0.16
N ARG A 14 7.27 16.27 0.59
CA ARG A 14 7.67 15.16 -0.29
C ARG A 14 6.46 14.45 -0.90
N ALA A 15 5.46 14.10 -0.11
CA ALA A 15 4.20 13.49 -0.57
C ALA A 15 3.47 14.40 -1.56
N GLU A 16 3.30 15.69 -1.22
CA GLU A 16 2.61 16.66 -2.08
C GLU A 16 3.32 16.85 -3.42
N ARG A 17 4.66 16.90 -3.44
CA ARG A 17 5.44 16.98 -4.69
C ARG A 17 5.30 15.71 -5.52
N THR A 18 5.42 14.53 -4.89
CA THR A 18 5.30 13.24 -5.57
C THR A 18 3.91 13.07 -6.20
N ILE A 19 2.85 13.37 -5.45
CA ILE A 19 1.46 13.26 -5.93
C ILE A 19 1.19 14.25 -7.05
N ARG A 20 1.68 15.50 -6.95
CA ARG A 20 1.56 16.48 -8.03
C ARG A 20 2.28 16.03 -9.30
N LYS A 21 3.45 15.39 -9.16
CA LYS A 21 4.17 14.81 -10.30
C LYS A 21 3.38 13.66 -10.92
N LEU A 22 2.87 12.73 -10.10
CA LEU A 22 2.00 11.64 -10.54
C LEU A 22 0.77 12.15 -11.30
N ALA A 23 0.15 13.23 -10.83
CA ALA A 23 -0.99 13.86 -11.47
C ALA A 23 -0.70 14.49 -12.85
N GLY A 24 0.55 14.84 -13.13
CA GLY A 24 1.00 15.18 -14.48
C GLY A 24 0.91 14.00 -15.46
N HIS A 25 0.70 12.79 -14.95
CA HIS A 25 0.37 11.58 -15.69
C HIS A 25 -1.11 11.23 -15.47
N ASP A 26 -1.73 10.52 -16.42
CA ASP A 26 -3.12 10.09 -16.29
C ASP A 26 -3.30 8.97 -15.27
N ILE A 27 -3.28 9.34 -13.99
CA ILE A 27 -3.51 8.44 -12.85
C ILE A 27 -4.98 8.43 -12.39
N SER A 28 -5.91 8.89 -13.23
CA SER A 28 -7.34 9.02 -12.90
C SER A 28 -8.00 7.71 -12.44
N ARG A 29 -7.39 6.56 -12.78
CA ARG A 29 -7.84 5.21 -12.43
C ARG A 29 -7.08 4.57 -11.26
N TRP A 30 -6.26 5.36 -10.56
CA TRP A 30 -5.50 4.91 -9.41
C TRP A 30 -6.23 5.28 -8.13
N ALA A 31 -6.16 4.41 -7.13
CA ALA A 31 -6.68 4.70 -5.80
C ALA A 31 -5.61 4.51 -4.73
N LEU A 32 -5.46 5.50 -3.85
CA LEU A 32 -4.54 5.47 -2.72
C LEU A 32 -4.92 4.32 -1.76
N THR A 33 -3.90 3.62 -1.27
CA THR A 33 -4.02 2.52 -0.31
C THR A 33 -2.84 2.52 0.66
N GLY A 34 -2.65 1.43 1.40
CA GLY A 34 -1.50 1.20 2.26
C GLY A 34 -1.45 2.10 3.49
N GLY A 35 -0.24 2.26 4.04
CA GLY A 35 -0.05 2.89 5.35
C GLY A 35 -0.47 4.37 5.38
N LEU A 36 -0.25 5.10 4.29
CA LEU A 36 -0.66 6.49 4.18
C LEU A 36 -2.19 6.65 4.18
N ALA A 37 -2.89 5.81 3.40
CA ALA A 37 -4.36 5.79 3.40
C ALA A 37 -4.92 5.43 4.78
N THR A 38 -4.32 4.45 5.46
CA THR A 38 -4.69 4.07 6.83
C THR A 38 -4.61 5.26 7.79
N GLU A 39 -3.49 5.98 7.84
CA GLU A 39 -3.36 7.13 8.76
C GLU A 39 -4.34 8.26 8.41
N ILE A 40 -4.57 8.50 7.12
CA ILE A 40 -5.56 9.49 6.66
C ILE A 40 -6.95 9.15 7.22
N TYR A 41 -7.39 7.89 7.12
CA TYR A 41 -8.68 7.49 7.67
C TYR A 41 -8.72 7.64 9.20
N ILE A 42 -7.68 7.18 9.89
CA ILE A 42 -7.63 7.24 11.35
C ILE A 42 -7.78 8.69 11.82
N VAL A 43 -7.09 9.65 11.21
CA VAL A 43 -7.25 11.05 11.59
C VAL A 43 -8.62 11.60 11.22
N ARG A 44 -9.14 11.30 10.03
CA ARG A 44 -10.47 11.78 9.60
C ARG A 44 -11.58 11.30 10.52
N CYS A 45 -11.42 10.13 11.13
CA CYS A 45 -12.34 9.56 12.10
C CYS A 45 -12.06 10.02 13.55
N GLY A 46 -11.12 10.94 13.78
CA GLY A 46 -10.79 11.47 15.11
C GLY A 46 -9.95 10.53 15.97
N GLY A 47 -9.38 9.47 15.39
CA GLY A 47 -8.50 8.53 16.09
C GLY A 47 -7.08 9.08 16.30
N PRO A 48 -6.29 8.43 17.16
CA PRO A 48 -4.90 8.80 17.40
C PRO A 48 -4.03 8.49 16.17
N PHE A 49 -3.24 9.46 15.72
CA PHE A 49 -2.29 9.26 14.63
C PHE A 49 -0.88 8.98 15.16
N GLU A 50 -0.09 8.33 14.30
CA GLU A 50 1.34 8.15 14.54
C GLU A 50 2.12 8.91 13.46
N LEU A 51 3.04 9.77 13.89
CA LEU A 51 4.01 10.36 12.97
C LEU A 51 4.97 9.27 12.51
N ARG A 52 4.93 8.95 11.22
CA ARG A 52 5.83 7.98 10.60
C ARG A 52 6.62 8.64 9.47
N PRO A 53 7.90 8.28 9.29
CA PRO A 53 8.65 8.71 8.12
C PRO A 53 7.95 8.22 6.84
N LEU A 54 7.89 9.08 5.83
CA LEU A 54 7.37 8.69 4.52
C LEU A 54 8.47 7.96 3.73
N HIS A 55 8.25 6.67 3.51
CA HIS A 55 9.11 5.84 2.67
C HIS A 55 8.48 5.58 1.30
N ASP A 56 7.18 5.29 1.30
CA ASP A 56 6.42 4.89 0.13
C ASP A 56 5.01 5.50 0.10
N ILE A 57 4.42 5.52 -1.10
CA ILE A 57 3.01 5.78 -1.34
C ILE A 57 2.45 4.62 -2.16
N ASP A 58 1.44 3.94 -1.60
CA ASP A 58 0.83 2.79 -2.22
C ASP A 58 -0.43 3.19 -3.00
N PHE A 59 -0.57 2.66 -4.21
CA PHE A 59 -1.76 2.77 -5.05
C PHE A 59 -2.26 1.40 -5.49
N ILE A 60 -3.54 1.33 -5.82
CA ILE A 60 -4.15 0.18 -6.48
C ILE A 60 -4.78 0.60 -7.80
N VAL A 61 -4.74 -0.28 -8.79
CA VAL A 61 -5.31 -0.05 -10.14
C VAL A 61 -6.07 -1.27 -10.64
N PRO A 62 -7.11 -1.12 -11.49
CA PRO A 62 -7.87 -2.26 -12.03
C PRO A 62 -7.01 -3.27 -12.80
N SER A 63 -6.06 -2.78 -13.58
CA SER A 63 -5.20 -3.59 -14.46
C SER A 63 -3.91 -2.86 -14.81
N PHE A 64 -2.95 -3.58 -15.39
CA PHE A 64 -1.69 -3.01 -15.85
C PHE A 64 -1.86 -1.91 -16.91
N ASP A 65 -2.87 -2.01 -17.78
CA ASP A 65 -3.16 -1.00 -18.81
C ASP A 65 -3.55 0.37 -18.23
N CYS A 66 -3.83 0.45 -16.93
CA CYS A 66 -4.07 1.70 -16.22
C CYS A 66 -2.77 2.43 -15.82
N ILE A 67 -1.61 1.88 -16.13
CA ILE A 67 -0.31 2.46 -15.79
C ILE A 67 0.16 3.35 -16.94
N PRO A 68 0.26 4.68 -16.75
CA PRO A 68 0.67 5.58 -17.82
C PRO A 68 2.12 5.30 -18.23
N LYS A 69 2.31 5.03 -19.52
CA LYS A 69 3.66 4.90 -20.12
C LYS A 69 4.50 6.16 -19.94
N SER A 70 3.88 7.32 -19.75
CA SER A 70 4.57 8.58 -19.50
C SER A 70 5.30 8.62 -18.15
N LEU A 71 5.00 7.73 -17.20
CA LEU A 71 5.66 7.70 -15.88
C LEU A 71 7.18 7.58 -15.98
N SER A 72 7.69 6.88 -17.01
CA SER A 72 9.13 6.70 -17.22
C SER A 72 9.90 7.99 -17.51
N LYS A 73 9.20 9.10 -17.80
CA LYS A 73 9.81 10.42 -18.00
C LYS A 73 10.22 11.09 -16.69
N ASP A 74 9.51 10.79 -15.61
CA ASP A 74 9.61 11.53 -14.35
C ASP A 74 9.96 10.64 -13.14
N PHE A 75 9.86 9.32 -13.31
CA PHE A 75 10.10 8.31 -12.29
C PHE A 75 11.05 7.21 -12.78
N LEU A 76 11.88 6.70 -11.87
CA LEU A 76 12.74 5.55 -12.11
C LEU A 76 11.99 4.26 -11.77
N LEU A 77 11.77 3.39 -12.77
CA LEU A 77 10.97 2.17 -12.57
C LEU A 77 11.86 1.01 -12.11
N ARG A 78 11.65 0.50 -10.89
CA ARG A 78 12.41 -0.64 -10.36
C ARG A 78 11.77 -1.98 -10.69
N HIS A 79 10.44 -2.05 -10.61
CA HIS A 79 9.69 -3.25 -10.93
C HIS A 79 8.55 -2.94 -11.89
N VAL A 80 8.36 -3.79 -12.90
CA VAL A 80 7.27 -3.72 -13.87
C VAL A 80 6.81 -5.16 -14.11
N HIS A 81 5.61 -5.52 -13.64
CA HIS A 81 5.08 -6.89 -13.70
C HIS A 81 3.71 -6.91 -14.41
N PRO A 82 3.65 -6.90 -15.75
CA PRO A 82 2.39 -6.85 -16.48
C PRO A 82 1.47 -8.05 -16.25
N GLY A 83 2.06 -9.22 -15.99
CA GLY A 83 1.36 -10.49 -15.80
C GLY A 83 0.99 -10.82 -14.36
N ASP A 84 1.29 -9.95 -13.39
CA ASP A 84 1.08 -10.27 -11.98
C ASP A 84 -0.43 -10.38 -11.65
N PRO A 85 -0.82 -11.35 -10.80
CA PRO A 85 -2.20 -11.57 -10.45
C PRO A 85 -2.73 -10.47 -9.51
N PRO A 86 -4.06 -10.41 -9.32
CA PRO A 86 -4.68 -9.49 -8.37
C PRO A 86 -4.04 -9.52 -6.97
N GLY A 87 -3.87 -8.35 -6.35
CA GLY A 87 -3.25 -8.18 -5.04
C GLY A 87 -1.72 -8.16 -5.01
N LYS A 88 -1.06 -8.35 -6.17
CA LYS A 88 0.40 -8.26 -6.34
C LYS A 88 0.83 -6.93 -6.98
N THR A 89 2.10 -6.58 -6.80
CA THR A 89 2.73 -5.36 -7.31
C THR A 89 2.85 -5.41 -8.83
N LEU A 90 2.23 -4.47 -9.53
CA LEU A 90 2.36 -4.27 -10.97
C LEU A 90 3.51 -3.32 -11.33
N LEU A 91 3.73 -2.31 -10.50
CA LEU A 91 4.79 -1.32 -10.69
C LEU A 91 5.38 -0.92 -9.33
N GLN A 92 6.68 -0.78 -9.29
CA GLN A 92 7.37 -0.02 -8.24
C GLN A 92 8.24 1.01 -8.94
N CYS A 93 8.08 2.28 -8.61
CA CYS A 93 8.94 3.35 -9.09
C CYS A 93 9.40 4.27 -7.96
N VAL A 94 10.38 5.12 -8.26
CA VAL A 94 10.92 6.09 -7.31
C VAL A 94 10.96 7.46 -7.96
N ASP A 95 10.47 8.47 -7.23
CA ASP A 95 10.69 9.86 -7.56
C ASP A 95 12.07 10.28 -7.09
N GLU A 96 12.98 10.54 -8.03
CA GLU A 96 14.36 10.89 -7.73
C GLU A 96 14.49 12.20 -6.95
N GLU A 97 13.57 13.16 -7.14
CA GLU A 97 13.63 14.46 -6.47
C GLU A 97 13.25 14.35 -4.99
N THR A 98 12.24 13.55 -4.67
CA THR A 98 11.71 13.43 -3.32
C THR A 98 12.23 12.22 -2.56
N GLY A 99 12.87 11.26 -3.25
CA GLY A 99 13.28 9.98 -2.68
C GLY A 99 12.09 9.15 -2.17
N VAL A 100 10.89 9.37 -2.72
CA VAL A 100 9.68 8.62 -2.34
C VAL A 100 9.49 7.47 -3.31
N ARG A 101 9.26 6.28 -2.76
CA ARG A 101 8.84 5.11 -3.54
C ARG A 101 7.34 5.16 -3.80
N VAL A 102 6.93 4.74 -4.99
CA VAL A 102 5.53 4.55 -5.34
C VAL A 102 5.32 3.10 -5.72
N ASP A 103 4.45 2.42 -4.98
CA ASP A 103 4.08 1.03 -5.20
C ASP A 103 2.67 0.97 -5.77
N VAL A 104 2.48 0.25 -6.87
CA VAL A 104 1.20 0.12 -7.55
C VAL A 104 0.81 -1.36 -7.60
N PHE A 105 -0.32 -1.68 -7.01
CA PHE A 105 -0.84 -3.04 -6.91
C PHE A 105 -2.02 -3.25 -7.86
N ARG A 106 -2.20 -4.49 -8.31
CA ARG A 106 -3.41 -4.88 -9.05
C ARG A 106 -4.59 -5.01 -8.09
N ALA A 107 -5.71 -4.38 -8.42
CA ALA A 107 -6.96 -4.55 -7.71
C ALA A 107 -7.48 -5.98 -7.80
N TYR A 108 -8.21 -6.40 -6.77
CA TYR A 108 -8.88 -7.69 -6.69
C TYR A 108 -10.28 -7.48 -6.13
N GLY A 109 -11.17 -8.44 -6.40
CA GLY A 109 -12.58 -8.35 -6.03
C GLY A 109 -13.21 -7.05 -6.54
N SER A 110 -14.04 -6.43 -5.69
CA SER A 110 -14.76 -5.20 -6.00
C SER A 110 -14.17 -3.94 -5.38
N VAL A 111 -12.88 -3.95 -4.98
CA VAL A 111 -12.19 -2.82 -4.31
C VAL A 111 -12.37 -1.50 -5.08
N MET A 112 -12.26 -1.54 -6.41
CA MET A 112 -12.39 -0.32 -7.24
C MET A 112 -13.81 0.26 -7.26
N ASN A 113 -14.84 -0.50 -6.85
CA ASN A 113 -16.22 -0.02 -6.73
C ASN A 113 -16.48 0.67 -5.38
N ARG A 114 -15.55 0.53 -4.42
CA ARG A 114 -15.63 1.11 -3.06
C ARG A 114 -14.58 2.20 -2.85
N VAL A 115 -14.17 2.88 -3.92
CA VAL A 115 -13.25 4.03 -3.80
C VAL A 115 -14.01 5.31 -3.49
N HIS A 116 -13.43 6.16 -2.65
CA HIS A 116 -13.97 7.46 -2.29
C HIS A 116 -13.00 8.56 -2.68
N PRO A 117 -13.49 9.69 -3.20
CA PRO A 117 -12.64 10.85 -3.42
C PRO A 117 -12.12 11.38 -2.09
N ILE A 118 -10.84 11.73 -2.04
CA ILE A 118 -10.30 12.54 -0.95
C ILE A 118 -9.75 13.86 -1.49
N ASP A 119 -10.25 14.96 -0.91
CA ASP A 119 -9.91 16.33 -1.30
C ASP A 119 -8.50 16.70 -0.85
N GLY A 120 -7.57 16.74 -1.79
CA GLY A 120 -6.23 17.26 -1.60
C GLY A 120 -6.20 18.77 -1.64
N LYS A 121 -5.08 19.34 -1.19
CA LYS A 121 -4.83 20.78 -1.36
C LYS A 121 -4.77 21.18 -2.84
N PHE A 122 -4.43 20.25 -3.72
CA PHE A 122 -4.20 20.50 -5.13
C PHE A 122 -5.12 19.68 -6.03
N GLU A 123 -5.49 18.45 -5.63
CA GLU A 123 -6.27 17.54 -6.46
C GLU A 123 -7.08 16.56 -5.63
N THR A 124 -8.14 16.01 -6.23
CA THR A 124 -8.89 14.89 -5.67
C THR A 124 -8.21 13.58 -6.05
N VAL A 125 -7.75 12.82 -5.06
CA VAL A 125 -7.16 11.50 -5.28
C VAL A 125 -8.21 10.46 -4.84
N PRO A 126 -8.56 9.46 -5.66
CA PRO A 126 -9.39 8.35 -5.19
C PRO A 126 -8.64 7.58 -4.09
N MET A 127 -9.33 7.10 -3.08
CA MET A 127 -8.77 6.29 -2.00
C MET A 127 -9.69 5.09 -1.76
N ILE A 128 -9.13 3.91 -1.53
CA ILE A 128 -9.94 2.72 -1.23
C ILE A 128 -10.70 2.89 0.09
N SER A 129 -11.79 2.15 0.29
CA SER A 129 -12.58 2.28 1.53
C SER A 129 -11.80 1.85 2.77
N MET A 130 -12.27 2.32 3.93
CA MET A 130 -11.73 1.90 5.22
C MET A 130 -11.91 0.39 5.41
N GLU A 131 -13.05 -0.16 4.98
CA GLU A 131 -13.35 -1.59 5.04
C GLU A 131 -12.33 -2.41 4.23
N ASP A 132 -11.96 -1.95 3.04
CA ASP A 132 -10.93 -2.61 2.23
C ASP A 132 -9.54 -2.52 2.87
N LEU A 133 -9.20 -1.41 3.53
CA LEU A 133 -7.97 -1.30 4.32
C LEU A 133 -7.96 -2.27 5.50
N THR A 134 -9.07 -2.36 6.24
CA THR A 134 -9.21 -3.25 7.39
C THR A 134 -9.13 -4.72 6.96
N ALA A 135 -9.87 -5.10 5.92
CA ALA A 135 -9.86 -6.45 5.36
C ALA A 135 -8.47 -6.85 4.83
N ARG A 136 -7.74 -5.92 4.19
CA ARG A 136 -6.36 -6.16 3.74
C ARG A 136 -5.42 -6.34 4.93
N ALA A 137 -5.51 -5.48 5.94
CA ALA A 137 -4.67 -5.56 7.12
C ALA A 137 -4.92 -6.88 7.89
N ALA A 138 -6.17 -7.33 7.98
CA ALA A 138 -6.54 -8.64 8.52
C ALA A 138 -5.93 -9.79 7.70
N THR A 139 -6.04 -9.72 6.37
CA THR A 139 -5.47 -10.71 5.45
C THR A 139 -3.96 -10.84 5.61
N LEU A 140 -3.24 -9.73 5.79
CA LEU A 140 -1.80 -9.73 6.04
C LEU A 140 -1.45 -10.23 7.44
N SER A 141 -2.27 -9.89 8.43
CA SER A 141 -2.13 -10.33 9.82
C SER A 141 -2.41 -11.83 10.01
N TRP A 142 -3.24 -12.42 9.13
CA TRP A 142 -3.59 -13.84 9.15
C TRP A 142 -2.41 -14.78 9.07
N ASN A 143 -1.30 -14.33 8.48
CA ASN A 143 -0.06 -15.09 8.45
C ASN A 143 0.40 -15.52 9.87
N LEU A 144 0.06 -14.77 10.93
CA LEU A 144 0.27 -15.20 12.32
C LEU A 144 -0.49 -16.48 12.67
N CYS A 145 -1.75 -16.59 12.23
CA CYS A 145 -2.57 -17.80 12.44
C CYS A 145 -1.97 -19.02 11.71
N GLU A 146 -1.21 -18.77 10.64
CA GLU A 146 -0.49 -19.78 9.86
C GLU A 146 0.96 -20.03 10.36
N GLY A 147 1.33 -19.46 11.52
CA GLY A 147 2.67 -19.61 12.10
C GLY A 147 3.78 -18.97 11.25
N GLN A 148 3.45 -17.98 10.42
CA GLN A 148 4.39 -17.28 9.57
C GLN A 148 4.78 -15.91 10.15
N PRO A 149 6.01 -15.43 9.89
CA PRO A 149 6.42 -14.09 10.27
C PRO A 149 5.54 -12.99 9.64
N VAL A 150 5.22 -11.97 10.42
CA VAL A 150 4.41 -10.82 9.99
C VAL A 150 5.09 -9.51 10.41
N ALA A 151 5.10 -8.53 9.50
CA ALA A 151 5.56 -7.20 9.85
C ALA A 151 4.66 -6.59 10.93
N PRO A 152 5.19 -6.12 12.08
CA PRO A 152 4.38 -5.61 13.19
C PRO A 152 3.35 -4.54 12.78
N LYS A 153 3.68 -3.73 11.76
CA LYS A 153 2.80 -2.70 11.23
C LYS A 153 1.45 -3.23 10.75
N TYR A 154 1.37 -4.43 10.18
CA TYR A 154 0.10 -4.94 9.64
C TYR A 154 -0.89 -5.27 10.75
N VAL A 155 -0.41 -5.90 11.83
CA VAL A 155 -1.24 -6.26 12.98
C VAL A 155 -1.67 -5.01 13.74
N ARG A 156 -0.74 -4.06 13.93
CA ARG A 156 -1.05 -2.77 14.55
C ARG A 156 -2.09 -1.99 13.74
N ASP A 157 -1.86 -1.82 12.44
CA ASP A 157 -2.75 -1.05 11.58
C ASP A 157 -4.14 -1.73 11.49
N PHE A 158 -4.20 -3.07 11.48
CA PHE A 158 -5.44 -3.83 11.59
C PHE A 158 -6.24 -3.49 12.85
N PHE A 159 -5.63 -3.58 14.04
CA PHE A 159 -6.35 -3.30 15.28
C PHE A 159 -6.77 -1.83 15.40
N ARG A 160 -5.94 -0.88 14.93
CA ARG A 160 -6.32 0.54 14.90
C ARG A 160 -7.51 0.82 13.98
N LEU A 161 -7.59 0.14 12.83
CA LEU A 161 -8.75 0.27 11.93
C LEU A 161 -10.01 -0.40 12.51
N MET A 162 -9.85 -1.50 13.25
CA MET A 162 -10.95 -2.15 13.96
C MET A 162 -11.55 -1.29 15.08
N GLU A 163 -10.81 -0.33 15.64
CA GLU A 163 -11.38 0.66 16.59
C GLU A 163 -12.34 1.65 15.91
N LEU A 164 -12.30 1.74 14.57
CA LEU A 164 -13.06 2.70 13.78
C LEU A 164 -14.14 2.05 12.91
N SER A 165 -14.22 0.72 12.88
CA SER A 165 -15.12 -0.05 12.03
C SER A 165 -15.78 -1.18 12.81
N THR A 166 -16.96 -1.63 12.36
CA THR A 166 -17.60 -2.83 12.91
C THR A 166 -17.30 -4.04 12.03
N THR A 167 -17.41 -5.24 12.60
CA THR A 167 -17.22 -6.48 11.87
C THR A 167 -18.17 -6.62 10.69
N GLU A 168 -19.42 -6.17 10.86
CA GLU A 168 -20.47 -6.25 9.85
C GLU A 168 -20.18 -5.31 8.66
N ALA A 169 -19.64 -4.12 8.93
CA ALA A 169 -19.28 -3.18 7.88
C ALA A 169 -18.18 -3.73 6.96
N VAL A 170 -17.21 -4.43 7.53
CA VAL A 170 -16.04 -4.96 6.80
C VAL A 170 -16.34 -6.27 6.06
N GLU A 171 -17.42 -6.96 6.40
CA GLU A 171 -17.74 -8.31 5.91
C GLU A 171 -17.72 -8.42 4.37
N SER A 172 -18.29 -7.45 3.65
CA SER A 172 -18.29 -7.44 2.18
C SER A 172 -16.88 -7.33 1.59
N ALA A 173 -16.04 -6.45 2.17
CA ALA A 173 -14.65 -6.35 1.78
C ALA A 173 -13.88 -7.62 2.15
N TRP A 174 -14.15 -8.23 3.31
CA TRP A 174 -13.51 -9.48 3.71
C TRP A 174 -13.71 -10.60 2.69
N GLN A 175 -14.89 -10.75 2.12
CA GLN A 175 -15.15 -11.77 1.08
C GLN A 175 -14.27 -11.60 -0.15
N ASP A 176 -13.93 -10.35 -0.53
CA ASP A 176 -13.02 -10.07 -1.64
C ASP A 176 -11.54 -10.33 -1.28
N HIS A 177 -11.16 -10.15 -0.01
CA HIS A 177 -9.77 -10.18 0.44
C HIS A 177 -9.31 -11.53 0.99
N ARG A 178 -10.23 -12.35 1.50
CA ARG A 178 -9.89 -13.63 2.10
C ARG A 178 -9.46 -14.66 1.06
N GLN A 179 -8.57 -15.54 1.48
CA GLN A 179 -8.30 -16.78 0.75
C GLN A 179 -9.36 -17.82 1.11
N ALA A 180 -9.62 -18.77 0.21
CA ALA A 180 -10.71 -19.72 0.35
C ALA A 180 -10.65 -20.57 1.64
N HIS A 181 -9.44 -20.88 2.14
CA HIS A 181 -9.23 -21.66 3.36
C HIS A 181 -9.30 -20.85 4.66
N ARG A 182 -9.40 -19.53 4.57
CA ARG A 182 -9.50 -18.62 5.73
C ARG A 182 -10.98 -18.51 6.16
N PRO A 183 -11.26 -18.05 7.39
CA PRO A 183 -12.62 -18.03 7.93
C PRO A 183 -13.62 -17.36 7.01
N GLU A 184 -14.82 -17.93 6.97
CA GLU A 184 -15.89 -17.42 6.13
C GLU A 184 -16.35 -16.04 6.60
N SER A 185 -16.50 -15.81 7.91
CA SER A 185 -16.87 -14.49 8.44
C SER A 185 -15.66 -13.68 8.91
N PHE A 186 -15.78 -12.36 8.79
CA PHE A 186 -14.77 -11.44 9.26
C PHE A 186 -14.68 -11.42 10.79
N GLU A 187 -15.81 -11.57 11.50
CA GLU A 187 -15.85 -11.70 12.96
C GLU A 187 -14.97 -12.86 13.46
N THR A 188 -15.08 -14.03 12.82
CA THR A 188 -14.26 -15.21 13.15
C THR A 188 -12.79 -14.90 12.89
N ALA A 189 -12.49 -14.24 11.77
CA ALA A 189 -11.12 -13.86 11.44
C ALA A 189 -10.50 -12.93 12.51
N VAL A 190 -11.25 -11.94 12.99
CA VAL A 190 -10.81 -11.02 14.06
C VAL A 190 -10.51 -11.80 15.35
N ALA A 191 -11.39 -12.72 15.76
CA ALA A 191 -11.19 -13.53 16.95
C ALA A 191 -9.95 -14.43 16.86
N GLU A 192 -9.68 -15.01 15.69
CA GLU A 192 -8.50 -15.84 15.45
C GLU A 192 -7.21 -15.04 15.41
N ILE A 193 -7.17 -13.90 14.72
CA ILE A 193 -5.99 -13.03 14.68
C ILE A 193 -5.64 -12.55 16.09
N ARG A 194 -6.62 -12.23 16.92
CA ARG A 194 -6.38 -11.81 18.32
C ARG A 194 -5.72 -12.93 19.14
N ARG A 195 -6.25 -14.15 19.05
CA ARG A 195 -5.66 -15.34 19.71
C ARG A 195 -4.25 -15.63 19.20
N ALA A 196 -4.04 -15.56 17.88
CA ALA A 196 -2.74 -15.79 17.27
C ALA A 196 -1.71 -14.74 17.69
N LEU A 197 -2.10 -13.46 17.79
CA LEU A 197 -1.22 -12.41 18.31
C LEU A 197 -0.80 -12.69 19.75
N GLU A 198 -1.69 -13.19 20.62
CA GLU A 198 -1.32 -13.53 21.99
C GLU A 198 -0.36 -14.73 22.06
N ALA A 199 -0.58 -15.73 21.20
CA ALA A 199 0.21 -16.96 21.17
C ALA A 199 1.56 -16.83 20.45
N HIS A 200 1.66 -15.94 19.46
CA HIS A 200 2.78 -15.89 18.51
C HIS A 200 3.42 -14.51 18.36
N ARG A 201 3.59 -13.78 19.47
CA ARG A 201 4.21 -12.44 19.44
C ARG A 201 5.63 -12.46 18.88
N GLU A 202 6.34 -13.57 19.04
CA GLU A 202 7.68 -13.80 18.50
C GLU A 202 7.74 -13.80 16.97
N LEU A 203 6.60 -14.01 16.29
CA LEU A 203 6.50 -13.95 14.82
C LEU A 203 6.30 -12.53 14.29
N LEU A 204 6.23 -11.53 15.15
CA LEU A 204 6.22 -10.12 14.76
C LEU A 204 7.64 -9.66 14.39
N VAL A 205 8.02 -9.88 13.13
CA VAL A 205 9.37 -9.62 12.61
C VAL A 205 9.33 -8.46 11.63
N SER A 206 10.10 -7.41 11.90
CA SER A 206 10.27 -6.29 10.97
C SER A 206 11.02 -6.76 9.73
N PRO A 207 10.43 -6.68 8.53
CA PRO A 207 11.11 -7.08 7.31
C PRO A 207 12.28 -6.14 7.02
N VAL A 208 13.40 -6.70 6.57
CA VAL A 208 14.54 -5.94 6.08
C VAL A 208 14.35 -5.67 4.60
N TYR A 209 14.46 -4.42 4.18
CA TYR A 209 14.42 -4.07 2.76
C TYR A 209 15.64 -4.67 2.06
N SER A 210 15.43 -5.38 0.95
CA SER A 210 16.55 -5.97 0.21
C SER A 210 17.41 -4.88 -0.41
N THR A 211 18.70 -4.89 -0.08
CA THR A 211 19.73 -4.01 -0.64
C THR A 211 20.62 -4.76 -1.64
N ASP A 212 20.22 -5.96 -2.06
CA ASP A 212 20.96 -6.73 -3.06
C ASP A 212 20.78 -6.10 -4.44
N THR A 213 21.84 -5.44 -4.90
CA THR A 213 21.91 -4.76 -6.20
C THR A 213 22.04 -5.72 -7.37
N LYS A 214 22.44 -6.98 -7.10
CA LYS A 214 22.62 -8.03 -8.10
C LYS A 214 21.40 -8.92 -8.25
N ALA A 215 20.46 -8.86 -7.31
CA ALA A 215 19.21 -9.59 -7.38
C ALA A 215 18.40 -9.16 -8.62
N LEU A 216 18.18 -10.10 -9.52
CA LEU A 216 17.30 -9.94 -10.68
C LEU A 216 15.91 -10.46 -10.32
N CYS A 217 14.87 -9.69 -10.64
CA CYS A 217 13.49 -10.14 -10.53
C CYS A 217 13.09 -10.80 -11.85
N GLU A 218 12.88 -12.11 -11.85
CA GLU A 218 12.49 -12.90 -13.03
C GLU A 218 11.12 -12.49 -13.61
N ARG A 219 10.31 -11.79 -12.83
CA ARG A 219 8.98 -11.30 -13.23
C ARG A 219 9.03 -9.94 -13.91
N CYS A 220 10.13 -9.21 -13.79
CA CYS A 220 10.27 -7.87 -14.35
C CYS A 220 10.31 -7.91 -15.88
N VAL A 221 9.46 -7.09 -16.51
CA VAL A 221 9.42 -6.94 -17.97
C VAL A 221 9.68 -5.47 -18.31
N GLY A 222 10.93 -5.15 -18.62
CA GLY A 222 11.31 -3.85 -19.16
C GLY A 222 10.87 -3.70 -20.62
N SER A 223 10.45 -2.50 -21.01
CA SER A 223 10.13 -2.16 -22.40
C SER A 223 10.64 -0.76 -22.74
N GLU A 224 10.60 -0.37 -24.02
CA GLU A 224 10.96 1.00 -24.43
C GLU A 224 10.11 2.06 -23.72
N ALA A 225 8.82 1.78 -23.53
CA ALA A 225 7.90 2.70 -22.87
C ALA A 225 8.04 2.72 -21.33
N LEU A 226 8.39 1.58 -20.75
CA LEU A 226 8.58 1.38 -19.32
C LEU A 226 9.93 0.69 -19.06
N PRO A 227 11.05 1.42 -19.22
CA PRO A 227 12.38 0.88 -19.00
C PRO A 227 12.64 0.64 -17.51
N LEU A 228 13.37 -0.42 -17.19
CA LEU A 228 13.81 -0.68 -15.82
C LEU A 228 15.05 0.14 -15.50
N ALA A 229 15.06 0.77 -14.34
CA ALA A 229 16.21 1.48 -13.80
C ALA A 229 17.17 0.54 -13.06
N GLU A 230 18.45 0.91 -13.06
CA GLU A 230 19.51 0.20 -12.35
C GLU A 230 19.26 0.17 -10.83
N ALA A 231 19.42 -1.00 -10.22
CA ALA A 231 19.16 -1.20 -8.80
C ALA A 231 20.02 -0.29 -7.91
N ASN A 232 21.29 -0.10 -8.26
CA ASN A 232 22.23 0.77 -7.52
C ASN A 232 21.72 2.21 -7.43
N ARG A 233 21.20 2.75 -8.54
CA ARG A 233 20.68 4.13 -8.57
C ARG A 233 19.46 4.26 -7.67
N ILE A 234 18.54 3.30 -7.75
CA ILE A 234 17.34 3.27 -6.90
C ILE A 234 17.71 3.21 -5.42
N LEU A 235 18.62 2.31 -5.04
CA LEU A 235 19.01 2.12 -3.64
C LEU A 235 19.76 3.32 -3.07
N ALA A 236 20.59 4.00 -3.88
CA ALA A 236 21.24 5.25 -3.47
C ALA A 236 20.23 6.37 -3.17
N ILE A 237 19.22 6.54 -4.04
CA ILE A 237 18.15 7.54 -3.83
C ILE A 237 17.34 7.23 -2.56
N LEU A 238 17.09 5.95 -2.29
CA LEU A 238 16.36 5.51 -1.10
C LEU A 238 17.23 5.53 0.20
N GLY A 239 18.50 5.88 0.10
CA GLY A 239 19.41 6.01 1.25
C GLY A 239 19.99 4.70 1.77
N TYR A 240 20.02 3.64 0.96
CA TYR A 240 20.59 2.34 1.33
C TYR A 240 22.05 2.15 0.90
N CYS A 241 22.58 3.01 0.02
CA CYS A 241 23.92 2.91 -0.57
C CYS A 241 24.56 4.29 -0.75
#